data_AF-A0A662B2J4-F1
#
_entry.id   AF-A0A662B2J4-F1
#
_cell.length_a   1.000
_cell.length_b   1.000
_cell.length_c   1.000
_cell.angle_alpha   90.00
_cell.angle_beta   90.00
_cell.angle_gamma   90.00
#
_symmetry.space_group_name_H-M   'P 1'
#
loop_
_entity.id
_entity.type
_entity.pdbx_description
1 polymer ?
#
loop_
_entity_poly.entity_id
_entity_poly.type
_entity_poly.pdbx_seq_one_letter_code
_entity_poly.pdbx_strand_id
1 'polypeptide(L)'
;GKVLFLLDPVHPFADSLSAGTTVALANQVGLEDLLFKYGVRVNYNLVADLQCNYVPVNTAPVGEEARFTMMPWVYHPLLAGPVDHPVSRGLNYVKSQFASSLDTLAGSTGQVNKTVLLATSTASRTRDVPLYINMEEVTVQPDPALYNSAKLPIGVLLEGEFESFFKNYPVPDGVIPSDWKLIPQGQPSSIFVLTDGDIVANEVIFEQGAYRAQPLGYDRYTQQTFGNSEFIMNVVNYMTDKTGLMELRSREFKLRLLNKELISQKPQLLKWKLINTLLPLLLVMITGLIIQLVRRRRYTR
;
A
#
# COMPACT_ATOMS: atom_id res chain seq x y z
N GLY A 1 5.54 -7.69 -24.69
CA GLY A 1 5.16 -6.26 -24.52
C GLY A 1 5.16 -5.92 -23.05
N LYS A 2 5.11 -4.64 -22.66
CA LYS A 2 5.10 -4.23 -21.25
C LYS A 2 3.67 -3.86 -20.85
N VAL A 3 3.17 -4.37 -19.72
CA VAL A 3 1.74 -4.24 -19.35
C VAL A 3 1.59 -3.98 -17.87
N LEU A 4 0.70 -3.04 -17.51
CA LEU A 4 0.26 -2.80 -16.14
C LEU A 4 -1.16 -3.36 -15.98
N PHE A 5 -1.33 -4.30 -15.06
CA PHE A 5 -2.63 -4.80 -14.63
C PHE A 5 -2.99 -4.16 -13.30
N LEU A 6 -4.08 -3.41 -13.30
CA LEU A 6 -4.71 -2.85 -12.11
C LEU A 6 -6.07 -3.52 -12.01
N LEU A 7 -6.24 -4.38 -11.01
CA LEU A 7 -7.39 -5.27 -10.88
C LEU A 7 -8.07 -5.02 -9.55
N ASP A 8 -9.40 -5.13 -9.53
CA ASP A 8 -10.20 -5.14 -8.31
C ASP A 8 -10.81 -6.54 -8.13
N PRO A 9 -10.12 -7.45 -7.40
CA PRO A 9 -10.60 -8.81 -7.21
C PRO A 9 -11.80 -8.86 -6.27
N VAL A 10 -11.96 -7.84 -5.42
CA VAL A 10 -13.10 -7.70 -4.53
C VAL A 10 -13.72 -6.35 -4.77
N HIS A 11 -15.03 -6.34 -5.02
CA HIS A 11 -15.77 -5.10 -5.24
C HIS A 11 -16.71 -4.82 -4.06
N PRO A 12 -16.35 -3.91 -3.15
CA PRO A 12 -17.28 -3.40 -2.15
C PRO A 12 -18.15 -2.30 -2.75
N PHE A 13 -19.45 -2.33 -2.46
CA PHE A 13 -20.34 -1.22 -2.85
C PHE A 13 -20.13 -0.05 -1.88
N ALA A 14 -19.13 0.80 -2.17
CA ALA A 14 -18.73 1.91 -1.29
C ALA A 14 -19.87 2.92 -1.10
N ASP A 15 -20.71 3.15 -2.11
CA ASP A 15 -21.90 4.01 -2.00
C ASP A 15 -22.88 3.50 -0.93
N SER A 16 -22.93 2.17 -0.73
CA SER A 16 -23.77 1.55 0.31
C SER A 16 -23.20 1.70 1.72
N LEU A 17 -21.91 2.08 1.88
CA LEU A 17 -21.36 2.41 3.20
C LEU A 17 -22.03 3.65 3.80
N SER A 18 -22.56 4.56 2.97
CA SER A 18 -23.37 5.68 3.44
C SER A 18 -24.68 5.24 4.13
N ALA A 19 -25.18 4.04 3.79
CA ALA A 19 -26.34 3.40 4.40
C ALA A 19 -26.00 2.53 5.62
N GLY A 20 -24.73 2.49 6.04
CA GLY A 20 -24.25 1.85 7.28
C GLY A 20 -23.62 0.47 7.10
N THR A 21 -24.05 -0.33 6.12
CA THR A 21 -23.50 -1.66 5.85
C THR A 21 -23.29 -1.91 4.37
N THR A 22 -22.17 -2.49 4.00
CA THR A 22 -21.91 -2.97 2.62
C THR A 22 -21.47 -4.43 2.61
N VAL A 23 -21.60 -5.06 1.45
CA VAL A 23 -21.12 -6.43 1.22
C VAL A 23 -20.01 -6.36 0.20
N ALA A 24 -18.86 -6.94 0.54
CA ALA A 24 -17.75 -7.16 -0.36
C ALA A 24 -17.85 -8.56 -0.95
N LEU A 25 -17.89 -8.63 -2.28
CA LEU A 25 -18.03 -9.87 -3.05
C LEU A 25 -16.81 -10.08 -3.96
N ALA A 26 -16.49 -11.34 -4.22
CA ALA A 26 -15.48 -11.69 -5.21
C ALA A 26 -15.92 -11.23 -6.61
N ASN A 27 -15.01 -10.59 -7.33
CA ASN A 27 -15.17 -10.13 -8.69
C ASN A 27 -14.19 -10.89 -9.58
N GLN A 28 -14.70 -11.81 -10.40
CA GLN A 28 -13.89 -12.58 -11.33
C GLN A 28 -13.66 -11.77 -12.60
N VAL A 29 -12.40 -11.40 -12.86
CA VAL A 29 -12.03 -10.53 -13.99
C VAL A 29 -11.68 -11.35 -15.24
N GLY A 30 -11.41 -12.66 -15.08
CA GLY A 30 -11.04 -13.57 -16.15
C GLY A 30 -9.56 -13.52 -16.54
N LEU A 31 -8.74 -12.77 -15.79
CA LEU A 31 -7.30 -12.65 -15.98
C LEU A 31 -6.49 -13.53 -15.01
N GLU A 32 -7.17 -14.23 -14.11
CA GLU A 32 -6.55 -15.04 -13.05
C GLU A 32 -5.73 -16.18 -13.63
N ASP A 33 -6.25 -16.88 -14.65
CA ASP A 33 -5.54 -17.98 -15.31
C ASP A 33 -4.27 -17.49 -16.03
N LEU A 34 -4.35 -16.30 -16.65
CA LEU A 34 -3.22 -15.65 -17.31
C LEU A 34 -2.12 -15.30 -16.31
N LEU A 35 -2.50 -14.64 -15.21
CA LEU A 35 -1.57 -14.24 -14.16
C LEU A 35 -0.98 -15.44 -13.44
N PHE A 36 -1.80 -16.48 -13.21
CA PHE A 36 -1.37 -17.72 -12.57
C PHE A 36 -0.28 -18.42 -13.40
N LYS A 37 -0.45 -18.47 -14.73
CA LYS A 37 0.59 -19.00 -15.63
C LYS A 37 1.91 -18.22 -15.53
N TYR A 38 1.84 -16.90 -15.37
CA TYR A 38 3.01 -16.04 -15.15
C TYR A 38 3.54 -16.07 -13.70
N GLY A 39 2.87 -16.83 -12.82
CA GLY A 39 3.30 -17.11 -11.46
C GLY A 39 2.86 -16.10 -10.41
N VAL A 40 1.75 -15.39 -10.66
CA VAL A 40 1.08 -14.53 -9.67
C VAL A 40 -0.34 -15.04 -9.46
N ARG A 41 -0.71 -15.28 -8.20
CA ARG A 41 -2.07 -15.61 -7.82
C ARG A 41 -2.71 -14.41 -7.16
N VAL A 42 -3.86 -14.01 -7.69
CA VAL A 42 -4.72 -12.99 -7.10
C VAL A 42 -5.68 -13.69 -6.13
N ASN A 43 -5.72 -13.24 -4.88
CA ASN A 43 -6.65 -13.78 -3.90
C ASN A 43 -7.93 -12.94 -3.81
N TYR A 44 -9.06 -13.60 -3.56
CA TYR A 44 -10.34 -12.94 -3.31
C TYR A 44 -10.50 -12.67 -1.81
N ASN A 45 -9.72 -11.74 -1.30
CA ASN A 45 -9.78 -11.30 0.08
C ASN A 45 -9.61 -9.79 0.17
N LEU A 46 -9.94 -9.22 1.33
CA LEU A 46 -9.62 -7.83 1.65
C LEU A 46 -8.50 -7.79 2.67
N VAL A 47 -7.54 -6.92 2.42
CA VAL A 47 -6.44 -6.69 3.36
C VAL A 47 -6.82 -5.59 4.33
N ALA A 48 -6.71 -5.89 5.62
CA ALA A 48 -6.88 -4.96 6.72
C ALA A 48 -5.52 -4.66 7.36
N ASP A 49 -5.18 -3.39 7.51
CA ASP A 49 -3.89 -2.94 8.08
C ASP A 49 -4.12 -1.93 9.22
N LEU A 50 -3.34 -2.03 10.29
CA LEU A 50 -3.30 -1.02 11.35
C LEU A 50 -2.61 0.28 10.88
N GLN A 51 -1.76 0.17 9.87
CA GLN A 51 -1.20 1.32 9.16
C GLN A 51 -2.14 1.73 8.01
N CYS A 52 -3.23 2.39 8.37
CA CYS A 52 -4.25 2.83 7.43
C CYS A 52 -4.47 4.35 7.46
N ASN A 53 -5.22 4.82 6.45
CA ASN A 53 -5.68 6.20 6.35
C ASN A 53 -6.90 6.48 7.25
N TYR A 54 -7.17 7.75 7.51
CA TYR A 54 -8.36 8.20 8.23
C TYR A 54 -9.47 8.55 7.26
N VAL A 55 -10.71 8.21 7.63
CA VAL A 55 -11.92 8.58 6.89
C VAL A 55 -12.90 9.29 7.81
N PRO A 56 -13.70 10.24 7.29
CA PRO A 56 -14.75 10.87 8.07
C PRO A 56 -15.92 9.90 8.24
N VAL A 57 -16.28 9.59 9.48
CA VAL A 57 -17.45 8.76 9.82
C VAL A 57 -18.48 9.63 10.55
N ASN A 58 -19.75 9.49 10.16
CA ASN A 58 -20.84 10.13 10.90
C ASN A 58 -21.04 9.41 12.24
N THR A 59 -20.82 10.12 13.33
CA THR A 59 -20.94 9.64 14.71
C THR A 59 -22.19 10.17 15.42
N ALA A 60 -23.03 10.93 14.72
CA ALA A 60 -24.27 11.43 15.28
C ALA A 60 -25.33 10.32 15.42
N PRO A 61 -26.06 10.27 16.55
CA PRO A 61 -27.24 9.42 16.69
C PRO A 61 -28.28 9.71 15.61
N VAL A 62 -29.10 8.71 15.29
CA VAL A 62 -30.19 8.83 14.31
C VAL A 62 -31.13 9.98 14.72
N GLY A 63 -31.22 11.02 13.89
CA GLY A 63 -32.08 12.19 14.12
C GLY A 63 -31.35 13.45 14.61
N GLU A 64 -30.05 13.39 14.90
CA GLU A 64 -29.21 14.56 15.19
C GLU A 64 -28.45 15.06 13.95
N GLU A 65 -27.93 16.30 14.02
CA GLU A 65 -27.05 16.84 12.99
C GLU A 65 -25.80 15.97 12.83
N ALA A 66 -25.46 15.65 11.58
CA ALA A 66 -24.32 14.80 11.26
C ALA A 66 -23.02 15.36 11.83
N ARG A 67 -22.36 14.57 12.70
CA ARG A 67 -21.06 14.90 13.29
C ARG A 67 -20.02 13.97 12.71
N PHE A 68 -19.19 14.51 11.81
CA PHE A 68 -18.10 13.76 11.21
C PHE A 68 -16.87 13.75 12.12
N THR A 69 -16.42 12.56 12.48
CA THR A 69 -15.17 12.34 13.21
C THR A 69 -14.21 11.53 12.34
N MET A 70 -12.94 11.94 12.27
CA MET A 70 -11.92 11.19 11.55
C MET A 70 -11.55 9.93 12.33
N MET A 71 -11.76 8.77 11.71
CA MET A 71 -11.44 7.49 12.32
C MET A 71 -10.56 6.65 11.38
N PRO A 72 -9.66 5.82 11.93
CA PRO A 72 -8.78 4.97 11.12
C PRO A 72 -9.61 3.87 10.43
N TRP A 73 -9.48 3.75 9.11
CA TRP A 73 -10.20 2.76 8.32
C TRP A 73 -9.27 1.66 7.82
N VAL A 74 -9.33 0.49 8.44
CA VAL A 74 -8.36 -0.59 8.23
C VAL A 74 -8.30 -1.12 6.79
N TYR A 75 -9.37 -0.95 6.00
CA TYR A 75 -9.38 -1.35 4.58
C TYR A 75 -8.83 -0.29 3.63
N HIS A 76 -8.34 0.84 4.14
CA HIS A 76 -7.55 1.81 3.37
C HIS A 76 -6.08 1.74 3.81
N PRO A 77 -5.37 0.64 3.50
CA PRO A 77 -4.00 0.47 3.95
C PRO A 77 -3.06 1.48 3.28
N LEU A 78 -2.04 1.88 4.03
CA LEU A 78 -0.95 2.73 3.57
C LEU A 78 0.26 1.84 3.23
N LEU A 79 0.43 1.61 1.93
CA LEU A 79 1.39 0.67 1.38
C LEU A 79 2.78 1.27 1.31
N ALA A 80 3.77 0.41 1.51
CA ALA A 80 5.17 0.76 1.37
C ALA A 80 5.87 -0.27 0.48
N GLY A 81 6.85 0.21 -0.29
CA GLY A 81 7.72 -0.64 -1.08
C GLY A 81 9.08 -0.86 -0.42
N PRO A 82 9.89 -1.77 -0.97
CA PRO A 82 11.23 -2.03 -0.46
C PRO A 82 12.18 -0.86 -0.77
N VAL A 83 13.17 -0.63 0.10
CA VAL A 83 14.03 0.57 0.04
C VAL A 83 15.16 0.43 -1.00
N ASP A 84 15.50 -0.80 -1.33
CA ASP A 84 16.52 -1.17 -2.31
C ASP A 84 16.06 -0.96 -3.77
N HIS A 85 14.76 -1.09 -4.05
CA HIS A 85 14.25 -0.99 -5.42
C HIS A 85 14.06 0.46 -5.90
N PRO A 86 14.51 0.82 -7.12
CA PRO A 86 14.45 2.21 -7.61
C PRO A 86 13.03 2.76 -7.74
N VAL A 87 12.02 1.91 -7.93
CA VAL A 87 10.60 2.33 -8.03
C VAL A 87 10.05 2.88 -6.71
N SER A 88 10.41 2.26 -5.60
CA SER A 88 9.86 2.53 -4.27
C SER A 88 10.81 3.30 -3.35
N ARG A 89 12.09 3.44 -3.72
CA ARG A 89 13.08 4.16 -2.93
C ARG A 89 12.70 5.64 -2.79
N GLY A 90 12.57 6.10 -1.55
CA GLY A 90 12.28 7.49 -1.22
C GLY A 90 10.82 7.90 -1.47
N LEU A 91 9.95 6.95 -1.79
CA LEU A 91 8.53 7.18 -2.02
C LEU A 91 7.78 7.35 -0.69
N ASN A 92 6.81 8.29 -0.65
CA ASN A 92 5.87 8.36 0.47
C ASN A 92 4.92 7.14 0.48
N TYR A 93 4.15 6.94 1.54
CA TYR A 93 3.14 5.87 1.55
C TYR A 93 2.19 6.00 0.37
N VAL A 94 1.85 4.87 -0.23
CA VAL A 94 0.86 4.79 -1.30
C VAL A 94 -0.46 4.40 -0.65
N LYS A 95 -1.48 5.25 -0.80
CA LYS A 95 -2.82 4.97 -0.30
C LYS A 95 -3.51 4.01 -1.24
N SER A 96 -4.01 2.90 -0.70
CA SER A 96 -4.85 1.95 -1.42
C SER A 96 -6.23 1.86 -0.78
N GLN A 97 -7.24 1.48 -1.56
CA GLN A 97 -8.62 1.31 -1.10
C GLN A 97 -9.06 -0.11 -1.42
N PHE A 98 -9.45 -0.87 -0.39
CA PHE A 98 -10.00 -2.22 -0.54
C PHE A 98 -9.09 -3.19 -1.32
N ALA A 99 -7.76 -3.08 -1.16
CA ALA A 99 -6.82 -3.99 -1.80
C ALA A 99 -6.97 -5.44 -1.35
N SER A 100 -6.69 -6.35 -2.28
CA SER A 100 -6.55 -7.79 -2.04
C SER A 100 -5.09 -8.23 -1.94
N SER A 101 -4.81 -9.38 -1.34
CA SER A 101 -3.44 -9.92 -1.31
C SER A 101 -3.06 -10.64 -2.60
N LEU A 102 -1.77 -10.59 -2.94
CA LEU A 102 -1.14 -11.33 -4.01
C LEU A 102 -0.18 -12.38 -3.46
N ASP A 103 -0.16 -13.56 -4.07
CA ASP A 103 0.85 -14.58 -3.82
C ASP A 103 1.75 -14.76 -5.05
N THR A 104 3.04 -14.91 -4.80
CA THR A 104 4.01 -15.28 -5.84
C THR A 104 4.22 -16.80 -5.82
N LEU A 105 4.15 -17.41 -6.99
CA LEU A 105 4.30 -18.87 -7.14
C LEU A 105 5.73 -19.21 -7.59
N ALA A 106 6.34 -20.18 -6.93
CA ALA A 106 7.57 -20.80 -7.39
C ALA A 106 7.25 -21.80 -8.51
N GLY A 107 7.93 -21.69 -9.66
CA GLY A 107 7.74 -22.61 -10.79
C GLY A 107 6.88 -22.11 -11.95
N SER A 108 6.83 -20.80 -12.21
CA SER A 108 6.21 -20.24 -13.42
C SER A 108 6.85 -20.80 -14.70
N THR A 109 6.06 -20.94 -15.76
CA THR A 109 6.53 -21.34 -17.10
C THR A 109 7.37 -20.22 -17.73
N GLY A 110 8.61 -20.06 -17.27
CA GLY A 110 9.56 -19.06 -17.76
C GLY A 110 10.58 -18.62 -16.71
N GLN A 111 11.69 -18.03 -17.18
CA GLN A 111 12.68 -17.37 -16.33
C GLN A 111 12.14 -15.97 -15.95
N VAL A 112 11.17 -15.94 -15.04
CA VAL A 112 10.51 -14.71 -14.59
C VAL A 112 10.92 -14.39 -13.15
N ASN A 113 11.61 -13.27 -12.98
CA ASN A 113 11.93 -12.67 -11.69
C ASN A 113 10.69 -11.96 -11.14
N LYS A 114 10.40 -12.16 -9.86
CA LYS A 114 9.21 -11.61 -9.19
C LYS A 114 9.65 -10.72 -8.04
N THR A 115 9.36 -9.43 -8.15
CA THR A 115 9.74 -8.42 -7.15
C THR A 115 8.48 -7.80 -6.57
N VAL A 116 8.33 -7.86 -5.24
CA VAL A 116 7.22 -7.18 -4.56
C VAL A 116 7.54 -5.70 -4.44
N LEU A 117 6.76 -4.84 -5.09
CA LEU A 117 6.95 -3.39 -5.11
C LEU A 117 6.08 -2.66 -4.09
N LEU A 118 4.93 -3.22 -3.73
CA LEU A 118 4.04 -2.69 -2.70
C LEU A 118 3.59 -3.81 -1.79
N ALA A 119 3.74 -3.57 -0.49
CA ALA A 119 3.28 -4.46 0.55
C ALA A 119 2.67 -3.67 1.71
N THR A 120 1.88 -4.35 2.52
CA THR A 120 1.34 -3.79 3.76
C THR A 120 2.38 -3.68 4.87
N SER A 121 1.96 -3.15 6.02
CA SER A 121 2.80 -3.09 7.22
C SER A 121 3.07 -4.47 7.84
N THR A 122 3.81 -4.50 8.94
CA THR A 122 4.05 -5.72 9.71
C THR A 122 2.86 -6.16 10.56
N ALA A 123 1.81 -5.33 10.65
CA ALA A 123 0.62 -5.57 11.44
C ALA A 123 -0.62 -5.54 10.54
N SER A 124 -0.77 -6.59 9.74
CA SER A 124 -1.84 -6.75 8.76
C SER A 124 -2.62 -8.05 8.96
N ARG A 125 -3.78 -8.15 8.31
CA ARG A 125 -4.66 -9.31 8.33
C ARG A 125 -5.40 -9.42 6.99
N THR A 126 -5.70 -10.63 6.54
CA THR A 126 -6.63 -10.87 5.43
C THR A 126 -8.02 -11.25 5.94
N ARG A 127 -9.07 -10.83 5.23
CA ARG A 127 -10.46 -11.25 5.44
C ARG A 127 -11.04 -11.78 4.14
N ASP A 128 -11.43 -13.04 4.14
CA ASP A 128 -12.00 -13.68 2.94
C ASP A 128 -13.44 -13.20 2.69
N VAL A 129 -13.85 -13.24 1.42
CA VAL A 129 -15.19 -12.87 0.97
C VAL A 129 -16.09 -14.12 0.81
N PRO A 130 -17.43 -14.01 0.91
CA PRO A 130 -18.22 -12.80 1.11
C PRO A 130 -18.03 -12.18 2.50
N LEU A 131 -17.85 -10.85 2.53
CA LEU A 131 -17.59 -10.12 3.76
C LEU A 131 -18.61 -9.00 3.95
N TYR A 132 -19.26 -8.97 5.12
CA TYR A 132 -20.05 -7.83 5.56
C TYR A 132 -19.14 -6.80 6.22
N ILE A 133 -19.24 -5.55 5.78
CA ILE A 133 -18.50 -4.41 6.33
C ILE A 133 -19.53 -3.44 6.90
N ASN A 134 -19.52 -3.28 8.22
CA ASN A 134 -20.36 -2.30 8.92
C ASN A 134 -19.50 -1.08 9.30
N MET A 135 -20.01 0.13 9.05
CA MET A 135 -19.35 1.37 9.46
C MET A 135 -19.18 1.49 10.98
N GLU A 136 -20.02 0.80 11.77
CA GLU A 136 -19.86 0.73 13.22
C GLU A 136 -18.57 0.01 13.64
N GLU A 137 -18.02 -0.91 12.81
CA GLU A 137 -16.76 -1.62 13.12
C GLU A 137 -15.59 -0.64 13.32
N VAL A 138 -15.65 0.54 12.71
CA VAL A 138 -14.63 1.60 12.82
C VAL A 138 -14.54 2.18 14.21
N THR A 139 -15.67 2.21 14.92
CA THR A 139 -15.73 2.76 16.28
C THR A 139 -15.07 1.83 17.28
N VAL A 140 -14.91 0.55 16.93
CA VAL A 140 -14.26 -0.47 17.76
C VAL A 140 -12.76 -0.44 17.49
N GLN A 141 -11.96 -0.33 18.55
CA GLN A 141 -10.50 -0.41 18.40
C GLN A 141 -10.10 -1.80 17.92
N PRO A 142 -9.33 -1.92 16.83
CA PRO A 142 -8.90 -3.21 16.32
C PRO A 142 -7.97 -3.89 17.32
N ASP A 143 -8.25 -5.16 17.64
CA ASP A 143 -7.38 -5.98 18.50
C ASP A 143 -6.08 -6.30 17.75
N PRO A 144 -4.91 -5.80 18.22
CA PRO A 144 -3.63 -6.06 17.56
C PRO A 144 -3.28 -7.55 17.46
N ALA A 145 -3.83 -8.41 18.34
CA ALA A 145 -3.57 -9.85 18.31
C ALA A 145 -4.12 -10.52 17.04
N LEU A 146 -5.12 -9.93 16.39
CA LEU A 146 -5.71 -10.43 15.16
C LEU A 146 -4.87 -10.08 13.92
N TYR A 147 -3.92 -9.15 14.03
CA TYR A 147 -3.08 -8.66 12.93
C TYR A 147 -1.73 -9.38 12.95
N ASN A 148 -1.78 -10.68 12.64
CA ASN A 148 -0.64 -11.58 12.72
C ASN A 148 0.14 -11.73 11.40
N SER A 149 -0.30 -11.10 10.32
CA SER A 149 0.33 -11.17 9.01
C SER A 149 1.22 -9.95 8.78
N ALA A 150 2.35 -10.14 8.09
CA ALA A 150 3.31 -9.08 7.83
C ALA A 150 3.63 -8.99 6.35
N LYS A 151 3.70 -7.75 5.83
CA LYS A 151 4.15 -7.43 4.47
C LYS A 151 3.41 -8.24 3.40
N LEU A 152 2.08 -8.22 3.46
CA LEU A 152 1.25 -8.86 2.45
C LEU A 152 1.47 -8.16 1.11
N PRO A 153 1.89 -8.88 0.04
CA PRO A 153 2.09 -8.28 -1.27
C PRO A 153 0.78 -7.79 -1.85
N ILE A 154 0.78 -6.58 -2.39
CA ILE A 154 -0.36 -5.97 -3.11
C ILE A 154 0.03 -5.59 -4.53
N GLY A 155 1.30 -5.23 -4.74
CA GLY A 155 1.85 -4.93 -6.07
C GLY A 155 3.10 -5.74 -6.36
N VAL A 156 3.10 -6.51 -7.45
CA VAL A 156 4.23 -7.35 -7.88
C VAL A 156 4.65 -7.00 -9.30
N LEU A 157 5.96 -6.82 -9.48
CA LEU A 157 6.61 -6.69 -10.78
C LEU A 157 7.19 -8.03 -11.21
N LEU A 158 6.88 -8.42 -12.44
CA LEU A 158 7.37 -9.62 -13.11
C LEU A 158 8.28 -9.20 -14.26
N GLU A 159 9.48 -9.74 -14.31
CA GLU A 159 10.46 -9.39 -15.35
C GLU A 159 11.13 -10.64 -15.92
N GLY A 160 11.30 -10.67 -17.23
CA GLY A 160 11.97 -11.76 -17.92
C GLY A 160 11.23 -12.18 -19.18
N GLU A 161 11.41 -13.43 -19.56
CA GLU A 161 10.80 -14.01 -20.75
C GLU A 161 9.54 -14.79 -20.39
N PHE A 162 8.42 -14.43 -21.00
CA PHE A 162 7.13 -15.04 -20.75
C PHE A 162 6.80 -16.05 -21.84
N GLU A 163 6.40 -17.25 -21.44
CA GLU A 163 5.78 -18.21 -22.35
C GLU A 163 4.39 -17.71 -22.76
N SER A 164 4.06 -17.76 -24.05
CA SER A 164 2.74 -17.32 -24.52
C SER A 164 1.61 -18.11 -23.86
N PHE A 165 0.60 -17.41 -23.36
CA PHE A 165 -0.61 -18.03 -22.79
C PHE A 165 -1.27 -18.98 -23.80
N PHE A 166 -1.37 -18.55 -25.06
CA PHE A 166 -2.01 -19.27 -26.16
C PHE A 166 -1.19 -20.42 -26.75
N LYS A 167 0.02 -20.70 -26.23
CA LYS A 167 0.91 -21.73 -26.81
C LYS A 167 0.27 -23.12 -26.94
N ASN A 168 -0.58 -23.49 -25.99
CA ASN A 168 -1.24 -24.80 -25.94
C ASN A 168 -2.73 -24.71 -26.33
N TYR A 169 -3.18 -23.57 -26.83
CA TYR A 169 -4.58 -23.39 -27.24
C TYR A 169 -4.71 -23.64 -28.75
N PRO A 170 -5.76 -24.37 -29.18
CA PRO A 170 -6.06 -24.49 -30.60
C PRO A 170 -6.46 -23.13 -31.17
N VAL A 171 -6.19 -22.95 -32.45
CA VAL A 171 -6.64 -21.77 -33.20
C VAL A 171 -8.16 -21.81 -33.29
N PRO A 172 -8.86 -20.73 -32.93
CA PRO A 172 -10.29 -20.64 -33.21
C PRO A 172 -10.55 -20.67 -34.72
N ASP A 173 -11.65 -21.30 -35.12
CA ASP A 173 -12.10 -21.27 -36.52
C ASP A 173 -12.43 -19.83 -36.94
N GLY A 174 -11.88 -19.37 -38.08
CA GLY A 174 -12.18 -18.05 -38.65
C GLY A 174 -11.10 -16.97 -38.49
N VAL A 175 -9.88 -17.30 -38.04
CA VAL A 175 -8.75 -16.35 -38.01
C VAL A 175 -8.24 -16.07 -39.43
N ILE A 176 -8.35 -14.82 -39.88
CA ILE A 176 -7.86 -14.34 -41.19
C ILE A 176 -6.83 -13.23 -40.93
N PRO A 177 -5.62 -13.28 -41.52
CA PRO A 177 -5.11 -14.26 -42.48
C PRO A 177 -4.64 -15.58 -41.83
N SER A 178 -4.69 -16.67 -42.61
CA SER A 178 -4.29 -18.03 -42.20
C SER A 178 -2.79 -18.21 -41.92
N ASP A 179 -1.96 -17.25 -42.32
CA ASP A 179 -0.48 -17.31 -42.20
C ASP A 179 0.05 -16.79 -40.86
N TRP A 180 -0.74 -16.88 -39.79
CA TRP A 180 -0.31 -16.46 -38.47
C TRP A 180 0.67 -17.51 -37.88
N LYS A 181 1.84 -17.06 -37.46
CA LYS A 181 2.82 -17.91 -36.74
C LYS A 181 2.63 -17.71 -35.25
N LEU A 182 2.30 -18.78 -34.53
CA LEU A 182 2.30 -18.77 -33.07
C LEU A 182 3.68 -18.37 -32.55
N ILE A 183 3.70 -17.37 -31.67
CA ILE A 183 4.91 -16.97 -30.94
C ILE A 183 4.89 -17.73 -29.61
N PRO A 184 5.68 -18.80 -29.42
CA PRO A 184 5.62 -19.62 -28.21
C PRO A 184 6.25 -18.92 -26.99
N GLN A 185 7.19 -18.00 -27.22
CA GLN A 185 7.95 -17.30 -26.19
C GLN A 185 8.11 -15.83 -26.57
N GLY A 186 7.79 -14.94 -25.63
CA GLY A 186 7.96 -13.51 -25.80
C GLY A 186 9.40 -13.07 -25.60
N GLN A 187 9.74 -11.92 -26.17
CA GLN A 187 10.98 -11.20 -25.83
C GLN A 187 10.97 -10.77 -24.35
N PRO A 188 12.14 -10.51 -23.74
CA PRO A 188 12.24 -9.99 -22.38
C PRO A 188 11.32 -8.78 -22.18
N SER A 189 10.40 -8.89 -21.24
CA SER A 189 9.43 -7.84 -20.92
C SER A 189 9.18 -7.74 -19.43
N SER A 190 8.34 -6.76 -19.06
CA SER A 190 7.93 -6.53 -17.69
C SER A 190 6.41 -6.46 -17.60
N ILE A 191 5.85 -7.07 -16.57
CA ILE A 191 4.42 -7.03 -16.24
C ILE A 191 4.30 -6.59 -14.78
N PHE A 192 3.52 -5.56 -14.52
CA PHE A 192 3.19 -5.15 -13.16
C PHE A 192 1.75 -5.53 -12.86
N VAL A 193 1.50 -6.13 -11.70
CA VAL A 193 0.17 -6.53 -11.23
C VAL A 193 -0.10 -5.84 -9.90
N LEU A 194 -1.25 -5.20 -9.80
CA LEU A 194 -1.76 -4.55 -8.59
C LEU A 194 -3.22 -4.94 -8.36
N THR A 195 -3.58 -5.15 -7.11
CA THR A 195 -4.93 -5.55 -6.66
C THR A 195 -5.78 -4.39 -6.14
N ASP A 196 -5.56 -3.20 -6.70
CA ASP A 196 -6.36 -2.00 -6.49
C ASP A 196 -6.41 -1.23 -7.83
N GLY A 197 -7.54 -1.27 -8.51
CA GLY A 197 -7.83 -0.61 -9.78
C GLY A 197 -8.00 0.90 -9.64
N ASP A 198 -8.45 1.36 -8.48
CA ASP A 198 -8.75 2.77 -8.20
C ASP A 198 -7.53 3.58 -7.77
N ILE A 199 -6.37 2.94 -7.57
CA ILE A 199 -5.14 3.60 -7.12
C ILE A 199 -4.67 4.74 -8.04
N VAL A 200 -5.05 4.68 -9.33
CA VAL A 200 -4.73 5.64 -10.39
C VAL A 200 -5.83 6.67 -10.60
N ALA A 201 -6.97 6.53 -9.93
CA ALA A 201 -8.10 7.42 -10.09
C ALA A 201 -7.90 8.73 -9.34
N ASN A 202 -8.12 9.85 -10.05
CA ASN A 202 -8.18 11.18 -9.43
C ASN A 202 -9.55 11.38 -8.78
N GLU A 203 -9.54 11.93 -7.57
CA GLU A 203 -10.78 12.38 -6.93
C GLU A 203 -11.31 13.62 -7.67
N VAL A 204 -12.59 13.63 -8.02
CA VAL A 204 -13.23 14.74 -8.70
C VAL A 204 -14.13 15.48 -7.71
N ILE A 205 -13.91 16.79 -7.59
CA ILE A 205 -14.75 17.67 -6.77
C ILE A 205 -15.59 18.57 -7.64
N PHE A 206 -16.78 18.91 -7.17
CA PHE A 206 -17.62 19.93 -7.78
C PHE A 206 -17.50 21.22 -6.97
N GLU A 207 -16.84 22.23 -7.53
CA GLU A 207 -16.67 23.54 -6.90
C GLU A 207 -17.01 24.65 -7.91
N GLN A 208 -17.72 25.68 -7.44
CA GLN A 208 -18.03 26.88 -8.23
C GLN A 208 -18.71 26.56 -9.58
N GLY A 209 -19.52 25.51 -9.64
CA GLY A 209 -20.23 25.11 -10.86
C GLY A 209 -19.41 24.28 -11.86
N ALA A 210 -18.18 23.87 -11.51
CA ALA A 210 -17.31 23.07 -12.37
C ALA A 210 -16.72 21.85 -11.65
N TYR A 211 -16.53 20.75 -12.39
CA TYR A 211 -15.78 19.59 -11.91
C TYR A 211 -14.28 19.86 -12.02
N ARG A 212 -13.55 19.72 -10.92
CA ARG A 212 -12.09 19.82 -10.86
C ARG A 212 -11.51 18.50 -10.35
N ALA A 213 -10.59 17.92 -11.12
CA ALA A 213 -9.81 16.77 -10.68
C ALA A 213 -8.72 17.22 -9.70
N GLN A 214 -8.63 16.54 -8.56
CA GLN A 214 -7.58 16.74 -7.58
C GLN A 214 -6.30 16.01 -8.01
N PRO A 215 -5.11 16.47 -7.53
CA PRO A 215 -3.86 15.74 -7.76
C PRO A 215 -3.96 14.29 -7.26
N LEU A 216 -3.42 13.35 -8.03
CA LEU A 216 -3.49 11.92 -7.68
C LEU A 216 -2.74 11.67 -6.37
N GLY A 217 -3.42 11.03 -5.41
CA GLY A 217 -2.90 10.78 -4.08
C GLY A 217 -3.10 11.93 -3.08
N TYR A 218 -3.68 13.07 -3.47
CA TYR A 218 -4.13 14.07 -2.50
C TYR A 218 -5.36 13.57 -1.74
N ASP A 219 -5.36 13.71 -0.43
CA ASP A 219 -6.50 13.42 0.43
C ASP A 219 -6.99 14.71 1.10
N ARG A 220 -8.21 15.12 0.75
CA ARG A 220 -8.85 16.33 1.27
C ARG A 220 -9.09 16.30 2.78
N TYR A 221 -9.27 15.11 3.35
CA TYR A 221 -9.64 14.96 4.75
C TYR A 221 -8.43 15.10 5.67
N THR A 222 -7.34 14.45 5.31
CA THR A 222 -6.07 14.53 6.04
C THR A 222 -5.20 15.70 5.60
N GLN A 223 -5.53 16.34 4.47
CA GLN A 223 -4.72 17.36 3.79
C GLN A 223 -3.30 16.88 3.45
N GLN A 224 -3.13 15.58 3.26
CA GLN A 224 -1.85 14.95 2.94
C GLN A 224 -1.81 14.49 1.48
N THR A 225 -0.62 14.53 0.90
CA THR A 225 -0.35 13.98 -0.44
C THR A 225 0.42 12.68 -0.30
N PHE A 226 -0.21 11.59 -0.73
CA PHE A 226 0.37 10.24 -0.80
C PHE A 226 1.21 10.05 -2.07
N GLY A 227 2.04 9.00 -2.06
CA GLY A 227 2.97 8.68 -3.13
C GLY A 227 2.34 8.07 -4.39
N ASN A 228 1.01 8.01 -4.52
CA ASN A 228 0.33 7.31 -5.62
C ASN A 228 0.80 7.77 -7.00
N SER A 229 0.81 9.08 -7.25
CA SER A 229 1.24 9.63 -8.55
C SER A 229 2.70 9.33 -8.85
N GLU A 230 3.57 9.46 -7.86
CA GLU A 230 5.00 9.23 -8.02
C GLU A 230 5.29 7.73 -8.23
N PHE A 231 4.58 6.86 -7.52
CA PHE A 231 4.71 5.41 -7.63
C PHE A 231 4.41 4.93 -9.05
N ILE A 232 3.25 5.29 -9.59
CA ILE A 232 2.82 4.86 -10.91
C ILE A 232 3.75 5.39 -11.99
N MET A 233 4.18 6.65 -11.85
CA MET A 233 5.16 7.25 -12.75
C MET A 233 6.52 6.51 -12.68
N ASN A 234 6.96 6.14 -11.48
CA ASN A 234 8.19 5.37 -11.29
C ASN A 234 8.07 3.96 -11.88
N VAL A 235 6.92 3.27 -11.73
CA VAL A 235 6.68 1.96 -12.36
C VAL A 235 6.75 2.08 -13.87
N VAL A 236 6.05 3.03 -14.48
CA VAL A 236 6.06 3.23 -15.94
C VAL A 236 7.45 3.58 -16.44
N ASN A 237 8.16 4.48 -15.75
CA ASN A 237 9.52 4.85 -16.10
C ASN A 237 10.48 3.66 -15.98
N TYR A 238 10.42 2.89 -14.89
CA TYR A 238 11.25 1.71 -14.69
C TYR A 238 11.00 0.68 -15.79
N MET A 239 9.73 0.39 -16.02
CA MET A 239 9.34 -0.57 -17.03
C MET A 239 9.78 -0.10 -18.41
N THR A 240 9.72 1.20 -18.74
CA THR A 240 10.10 1.70 -20.07
C THR A 240 11.58 2.03 -20.23
N ASP A 241 12.34 2.15 -19.14
CA ASP A 241 13.77 2.44 -19.15
C ASP A 241 14.54 1.32 -19.88
N LYS A 242 15.43 1.73 -20.78
CA LYS A 242 16.35 0.84 -21.52
C LYS A 242 17.80 1.11 -21.17
N THR A 243 18.06 2.20 -20.45
CA THR A 243 19.38 2.77 -20.19
C THR A 243 19.83 2.64 -18.74
N GLY A 244 18.94 2.21 -17.84
CA GLY A 244 19.22 2.06 -16.41
C GLY A 244 19.40 3.39 -15.67
N LEU A 245 18.90 4.49 -16.24
CA LEU A 245 19.01 5.83 -15.66
C LEU A 245 18.27 5.92 -14.32
N MET A 246 17.22 5.11 -14.14
CA MET A 246 16.45 5.10 -12.91
C MET A 246 17.24 4.56 -11.71
N GLU A 247 18.21 3.66 -11.93
CA GLU A 247 19.08 3.13 -10.87
C GLU A 247 20.04 4.18 -10.31
N LEU A 248 20.37 5.20 -11.12
CA LEU A 248 21.29 6.28 -10.79
C LEU A 248 20.65 7.41 -9.95
N ARG A 249 19.33 7.36 -9.69
CA ARG A 249 18.65 8.37 -8.85
C ARG A 249 19.09 8.21 -7.39
N SER A 250 19.87 9.17 -6.90
CA SER A 250 20.48 9.21 -5.56
C SER A 250 19.63 9.85 -4.45
N ARG A 251 18.31 10.04 -4.64
CA ARG A 251 17.47 10.63 -3.58
C ARG A 251 17.03 9.57 -2.56
N GLU A 252 17.79 9.47 -1.47
CA GLU A 252 17.35 8.81 -0.25
C GLU A 252 16.44 9.75 0.56
N PHE A 253 15.12 9.61 0.44
CA PHE A 253 14.22 10.05 1.50
C PHE A 253 14.09 8.91 2.52
N LYS A 254 14.74 9.06 3.68
CA LYS A 254 14.58 8.09 4.78
C LYS A 254 13.17 8.23 5.35
N LEU A 255 12.32 7.25 5.08
CA LEU A 255 11.05 7.07 5.75
C LEU A 255 11.30 6.93 7.25
N ARG A 256 10.85 7.91 8.03
CA ARG A 256 10.79 7.80 9.50
C ARG A 256 9.49 7.10 9.85
N LEU A 257 9.49 5.78 9.68
CA LEU A 257 8.35 4.93 10.03
C LEU A 257 8.00 5.16 11.51
N LEU A 258 6.79 5.64 11.79
CA LEU A 258 6.28 5.66 13.16
C LEU A 258 5.80 4.25 13.48
N ASN A 259 6.58 3.51 14.28
CA ASN A 259 6.18 2.19 14.71
C ASN A 259 4.98 2.30 15.67
N LYS A 260 3.77 2.06 15.16
CA LYS A 260 2.52 2.11 15.92
C LYS A 260 2.45 1.02 16.99
N GLU A 261 3.13 -0.11 16.82
CA GLU A 261 3.16 -1.22 17.79
C GLU A 261 3.85 -0.81 19.11
N LEU A 262 4.95 -0.06 19.00
CA LEU A 262 5.66 0.57 20.12
C LEU A 262 4.79 1.57 20.91
N ILE A 263 3.77 2.15 20.25
CA ILE A 263 2.83 3.10 20.86
C ILE A 263 1.61 2.38 21.44
N SER A 264 1.13 1.31 20.81
CA SER A 264 -0.01 0.55 21.31
C SER A 264 0.28 -0.15 22.65
N GLN A 265 1.55 -0.49 22.91
CA GLN A 265 1.96 -1.04 24.19
C GLN A 265 2.19 0.05 25.24
N LYS A 266 1.22 0.24 26.14
CA LYS A 266 1.29 1.16 27.31
C LYS A 266 2.63 1.15 28.07
N PRO A 267 3.28 0.00 28.38
CA PRO A 267 4.55 0.01 29.10
C PRO A 267 5.74 0.53 28.28
N GLN A 268 5.76 0.29 26.96
CA GLN A 268 6.84 0.78 26.09
C GLN A 268 6.74 2.30 25.90
N LEU A 269 5.53 2.82 25.74
CA LEU A 269 5.25 4.26 25.72
C LEU A 269 5.77 4.98 26.97
N LEU A 270 5.52 4.40 28.14
CA LEU A 270 5.97 4.92 29.43
C LEU A 270 7.51 4.95 29.52
N LYS A 271 8.18 3.88 29.09
CA LYS A 271 9.64 3.81 29.03
C LYS A 271 10.24 4.91 28.14
N TRP A 272 9.73 5.08 26.92
CA TRP A 272 10.25 6.09 25.98
C TRP A 272 9.95 7.53 26.42
N LYS A 273 8.78 7.78 27.02
CA LYS A 273 8.46 9.08 27.63
C LYS A 273 9.41 9.41 28.78
N LEU A 274 9.62 8.47 29.71
CA LEU A 274 10.51 8.67 30.85
C LEU A 274 11.96 8.96 30.40
N ILE A 275 12.48 8.20 29.42
CA ILE A 275 13.83 8.44 28.89
C ILE A 275 13.94 9.85 28.31
N ASN A 276 13.01 10.26 27.44
CA ASN A 276 13.09 11.57 26.79
C ASN A 276 12.87 12.74 27.77
N THR A 277 12.20 12.53 28.91
CA THR A 277 11.99 13.57 29.92
C THR A 277 13.09 13.62 30.98
N LEU A 278 13.56 12.47 31.49
CA LEU A 278 14.57 12.41 32.56
C LEU A 278 15.99 12.60 32.04
N LEU A 279 16.32 12.13 30.83
CA LEU A 279 17.67 12.20 30.29
C LEU A 279 18.17 13.65 30.13
N PRO A 280 17.41 14.60 29.55
CA PRO A 280 17.84 15.99 29.45
C PRO A 280 18.01 16.64 30.83
N LEU A 281 17.11 16.33 31.78
CA LEU A 281 17.15 16.87 33.14
C LEU A 281 18.40 16.40 33.89
N LEU A 282 18.75 15.12 33.77
CA LEU A 282 19.98 14.56 34.34
C LEU A 282 21.24 15.16 33.71
N LEU A 283 21.25 15.37 32.39
CA LEU A 283 22.36 16.02 31.70
C LEU A 283 22.62 17.44 32.23
N VAL A 284 21.57 18.23 32.49
CA VAL A 284 21.68 19.57 33.08
C VAL A 284 22.21 19.51 34.52
N MET A 285 21.70 18.57 35.33
CA MET A 285 22.16 18.39 36.72
C MET A 285 23.64 17.98 36.79
N ILE A 286 24.06 17.04 35.94
CA ILE A 286 25.44 16.55 35.89
C ILE A 286 26.39 17.65 35.41
N THR A 287 26.02 18.38 34.34
CA THR A 287 26.84 19.51 33.87
C THR A 287 26.95 20.61 34.92
N GLY A 288 25.87 20.93 35.63
CA GLY A 288 25.90 21.84 36.78
C GLY A 288 26.86 21.39 37.89
N LEU A 289 26.81 20.12 38.28
CA LEU A 289 27.71 19.53 39.28
C LEU A 289 29.17 19.55 38.82
N ILE A 290 29.45 19.20 37.56
CA ILE A 290 30.80 19.23 37.00
C ILE A 290 31.35 20.66 37.02
N ILE A 291 30.57 21.65 36.58
CA ILE A 291 30.97 23.06 36.62
C ILE A 291 31.27 23.49 38.05
N GLN A 292 30.44 23.10 39.02
CA GLN A 292 30.63 23.45 40.42
C GLN A 292 31.88 22.79 41.04
N LEU A 293 32.17 21.53 40.69
CA LEU A 293 33.38 20.83 41.11
C LEU A 293 34.65 21.45 40.48
N VAL A 294 34.60 21.80 39.20
CA VAL A 294 35.71 22.49 38.51
C VAL A 294 35.93 23.88 39.10
N ARG A 295 34.86 24.63 39.40
CA ARG A 295 34.95 25.95 40.04
C ARG A 295 35.58 25.86 41.43
N ARG A 296 35.19 24.87 42.26
CA ARG A 296 35.82 24.62 43.56
C ARG A 296 37.31 24.27 43.45
N ARG A 297 37.73 23.55 42.41
CA ARG A 297 39.15 23.22 42.20
C ARG A 297 39.99 24.38 41.66
N ARG A 298 39.41 25.31 40.90
CA ARG A 298 40.14 26.45 40.30
C ARG A 298 40.19 27.72 41.16
N TYR A 299 39.20 27.95 42.03
CA TYR A 299 39.06 29.21 42.79
C TYR A 299 39.22 29.04 44.31
N THR A 300 39.59 27.85 44.80
CA THR A 300 39.90 27.61 46.22
C THR A 300 41.38 27.25 46.37
N ARG A 301 42.23 28.17 45.91
CA ARG A 301 43.65 28.25 46.24
C ARG A 301 43.98 29.69 46.57
#